data_AF-A0A1Y1Q8W7-F1
#
_entry.id   AF-A0A1Y1Q8W7-F1
#
_cell.length_a   1.000
_cell.length_b   1.000
_cell.length_c   1.000
_cell.angle_alpha   90.00
_cell.angle_beta   90.00
_cell.angle_gamma   90.00
#
_symmetry.space_group_name_H-M   'P 1'
#
loop_
_entity.id
_entity.type
_entity.pdbx_description
1 polymer ?
#
loop_
_entity_poly.entity_id
_entity_poly.type
_entity_poly.pdbx_seq_one_letter_code
_entity_poly.pdbx_strand_id
1 'polypeptide(L)'
;MRLFHHTVLAGLLAMVSLLPACSYAAGKATPAPTNTFATLWQPGWACGQATRVKPDFVRHLANSHALQGYALNGVPLPILLGQNPEQSGAILFAKHDGIWQAYPIADGSVVLAAYSTPAFNRVTLFATGGREGLGNDYLVLQGKNQFSEFGCATVHFPAELDRPDWSNRYPGLHDFNMDTQGRGTLITAANVTAGNAEVKHWYQYVTNDWGRSWSEARNLKAKPADKPGIFHPLQETPPSPWLLNSLLNLH
;
A
#
# COMPACT_ATOMS: atom_id res chain seq x y z
N MET A 1 -54.27 47.58 13.46
CA MET A 1 -55.23 47.93 12.39
C MET A 1 -55.28 46.74 11.44
N ARG A 2 -56.44 46.07 11.39
CA ARG A 2 -57.00 45.08 10.44
C ARG A 2 -56.10 43.99 9.78
N LEU A 3 -56.54 42.76 10.04
CA LEU A 3 -56.33 41.45 9.39
C LEU A 3 -56.82 41.38 7.92
N PHE A 4 -56.67 40.17 7.34
CA PHE A 4 -57.34 39.55 6.17
C PHE A 4 -56.53 39.63 4.85
N HIS A 5 -56.37 38.60 4.00
CA HIS A 5 -56.91 37.24 3.92
C HIS A 5 -56.12 36.38 2.90
N HIS A 6 -56.19 35.06 3.04
CA HIS A 6 -55.82 34.05 2.05
C HIS A 6 -56.77 34.04 0.85
N THR A 7 -56.27 33.75 -0.36
CA THR A 7 -57.03 32.95 -1.35
C THR A 7 -56.12 32.23 -2.33
N VAL A 8 -56.25 30.90 -2.32
CA VAL A 8 -55.81 29.94 -3.34
C VAL A 8 -56.74 30.07 -4.56
N LEU A 9 -56.21 29.99 -5.78
CA LEU A 9 -57.02 29.55 -6.93
C LEU A 9 -56.20 28.63 -7.83
N ALA A 10 -56.75 27.43 -8.03
CA ALA A 10 -56.29 26.40 -8.94
C ALA A 10 -56.55 26.78 -10.40
N GLY A 11 -55.65 26.37 -11.29
CA GLY A 11 -55.84 26.40 -12.73
C GLY A 11 -55.26 25.14 -13.36
N LEU A 12 -56.13 24.15 -13.59
CA LEU A 12 -55.87 23.00 -14.44
C LEU A 12 -55.49 23.48 -15.85
N LEU A 13 -54.36 23.00 -16.37
CA LEU A 13 -54.09 22.98 -17.82
C LEU A 13 -53.62 21.58 -18.19
N ALA A 14 -54.58 20.78 -18.63
CA ALA A 14 -54.32 19.56 -19.38
C ALA A 14 -53.87 19.97 -20.78
N MET A 15 -52.58 19.84 -21.08
CA MET A 15 -52.09 19.80 -22.46
C MET A 15 -51.85 18.36 -22.85
N VAL A 16 -52.76 17.84 -23.67
CA VAL A 16 -52.57 16.64 -24.47
C VAL A 16 -51.69 17.03 -25.66
N SER A 17 -50.42 16.62 -25.64
CA SER A 17 -49.52 16.71 -26.79
C SER A 17 -49.26 15.32 -27.36
N LEU A 18 -49.91 15.07 -28.49
CA LEU A 18 -49.59 13.99 -29.44
C LEU A 18 -48.24 14.29 -30.08
N LEU A 19 -47.22 13.48 -29.78
CA LEU A 19 -45.98 13.43 -30.55
C LEU A 19 -45.72 11.99 -31.04
N PRO A 20 -45.26 11.84 -32.29
CA PRO A 20 -45.11 10.55 -32.96
C PRO A 20 -44.00 9.70 -32.32
N ALA A 21 -44.26 8.40 -32.24
CA ALA A 21 -43.30 7.39 -31.81
C ALA A 21 -42.09 7.36 -32.77
N CYS A 22 -41.02 8.07 -32.39
CA CYS A 22 -39.69 7.77 -32.91
C CYS A 22 -39.24 6.46 -32.27
N SER A 23 -39.32 5.38 -33.05
CA SER A 23 -38.64 4.12 -32.78
C SER A 23 -37.14 4.35 -32.76
N TYR A 24 -36.59 4.67 -31.59
CA TYR A 24 -35.16 4.53 -31.35
C TYR A 24 -34.87 3.04 -31.39
N ALA A 25 -34.29 2.59 -32.50
CA ALA A 25 -33.61 1.31 -32.55
C ALA A 25 -32.66 1.26 -31.35
N ALA A 26 -32.96 0.36 -30.41
CA ALA A 26 -32.08 0.06 -29.29
C ALA A 26 -30.77 -0.45 -29.87
N GLY A 27 -29.84 0.47 -30.11
CA GLY A 27 -28.44 0.15 -30.32
C GLY A 27 -28.05 -0.72 -29.13
N LYS A 28 -27.65 -1.97 -29.40
CA LYS A 28 -27.06 -2.83 -28.39
C LYS A 28 -26.03 -1.99 -27.67
N ALA A 29 -26.30 -1.67 -26.41
CA ALA A 29 -25.32 -1.06 -25.53
C ALA A 29 -24.09 -1.95 -25.64
N THR A 30 -23.05 -1.46 -26.31
CA THR A 30 -21.75 -2.10 -26.24
C THR A 30 -21.43 -2.05 -24.75
N PRO A 31 -21.26 -3.20 -24.07
CA PRO A 31 -20.92 -3.15 -22.67
C PRO A 31 -19.71 -2.23 -22.55
N ALA A 32 -19.82 -1.21 -21.70
CA ALA A 32 -18.66 -0.42 -21.32
C ALA A 32 -17.54 -1.42 -20.99
N PRO A 33 -16.29 -1.21 -21.43
CA PRO A 33 -15.20 -2.10 -21.05
C PRO A 33 -15.26 -2.21 -19.54
N THR A 34 -15.62 -3.40 -19.05
CA THR A 34 -15.41 -3.74 -17.66
C THR A 34 -13.92 -3.54 -17.48
N ASN A 35 -13.53 -2.51 -16.73
CA ASN A 35 -12.21 -2.47 -16.09
C ASN A 35 -12.23 -3.61 -15.06
N THR A 36 -12.20 -4.84 -15.57
CA THR A 36 -11.98 -6.05 -14.83
C THR A 36 -10.50 -6.01 -14.49
N PHE A 37 -10.18 -5.34 -13.39
CA PHE A 37 -8.94 -5.54 -12.64
C PHE A 37 -8.95 -6.99 -12.12
N ALA A 38 -8.88 -7.96 -13.03
CA ALA A 38 -8.86 -9.38 -12.70
C ALA A 38 -7.71 -9.57 -11.72
N THR A 39 -8.07 -9.74 -10.45
CA THR A 39 -7.08 -9.79 -9.39
C THR A 39 -6.23 -11.04 -9.61
N LEU A 40 -4.91 -10.84 -9.62
CA LEU A 40 -3.92 -11.90 -9.57
C LEU A 40 -3.60 -12.29 -8.13
N TRP A 41 -4.22 -11.62 -7.15
CA TRP A 41 -4.21 -12.06 -5.76
C TRP A 41 -4.84 -13.44 -5.64
N GLN A 42 -4.20 -14.33 -4.89
CA GLN A 42 -4.61 -15.73 -4.83
C GLN A 42 -5.40 -16.02 -3.55
N PRO A 43 -6.41 -16.91 -3.61
CA PRO A 43 -7.10 -17.37 -2.41
C PRO A 43 -6.12 -17.94 -1.39
N GLY A 44 -6.27 -17.55 -0.12
CA GLY A 44 -5.43 -18.01 0.99
C GLY A 44 -4.09 -17.29 1.13
N TRP A 45 -3.79 -16.29 0.30
CA TRP A 45 -2.65 -15.41 0.54
C TRP A 45 -2.92 -14.50 1.75
N ALA A 46 -1.97 -14.47 2.66
CA ALA A 46 -1.96 -13.61 3.83
C ALA A 46 -0.57 -12.99 4.01
N CYS A 47 -0.53 -11.82 4.64
CA CYS A 47 0.70 -11.06 4.82
C CYS A 47 1.77 -11.89 5.54
N GLY A 48 2.97 -11.98 4.94
CA GLY A 48 4.12 -12.65 5.54
C GLY A 48 4.03 -14.18 5.59
N GLN A 49 2.94 -14.76 5.11
CA GLN A 49 2.81 -16.20 4.97
C GLN A 49 3.63 -16.67 3.75
N ALA A 50 4.54 -17.62 3.98
CA ALA A 50 5.29 -18.25 2.89
C ALA A 50 4.34 -19.01 1.96
N THR A 51 4.48 -18.79 0.67
CA THR A 51 3.72 -19.49 -0.38
C THR A 51 4.65 -19.93 -1.50
N ARG A 52 4.30 -21.07 -2.13
CA ARG A 52 5.05 -21.57 -3.28
C ARG A 52 4.96 -20.56 -4.42
N VAL A 53 6.13 -20.23 -4.98
CA VAL A 53 6.21 -19.38 -6.17
C VAL A 53 5.55 -20.10 -7.36
N LYS A 54 4.64 -19.40 -8.04
CA LYS A 54 4.02 -19.87 -9.29
C LYS A 54 4.76 -19.27 -10.48
N PRO A 55 5.42 -20.06 -11.34
CA PRO A 55 6.21 -19.55 -12.46
C PRO A 55 5.42 -18.63 -13.42
N ASP A 56 4.16 -18.94 -13.70
CA ASP A 56 3.33 -18.11 -14.58
C ASP A 56 3.09 -16.72 -14.00
N PHE A 57 2.91 -16.62 -12.67
CA PHE A 57 2.74 -15.35 -11.97
C PHE A 57 4.02 -14.51 -12.04
N VAL A 58 5.19 -15.11 -11.81
CA VAL A 58 6.48 -14.42 -11.94
C VAL A 58 6.71 -13.96 -13.38
N ARG A 59 6.41 -14.80 -14.38
CA ARG A 59 6.50 -14.43 -15.80
C ARG A 59 5.61 -13.24 -16.14
N HIS A 60 4.39 -13.19 -15.60
CA HIS A 60 3.50 -12.03 -15.75
C HIS A 60 4.12 -10.75 -15.19
N LEU A 61 4.64 -10.80 -13.96
CA LEU A 61 5.29 -9.64 -13.33
C LEU A 61 6.56 -9.21 -14.10
N ALA A 62 7.35 -10.15 -14.59
CA ALA A 62 8.53 -9.86 -15.39
C ALA A 62 8.17 -9.17 -16.72
N ASN A 63 7.17 -9.70 -17.44
CA ASN A 63 6.72 -9.16 -18.72
C ASN A 63 6.04 -7.79 -18.60
N SER A 64 5.46 -7.48 -17.45
CA SER A 64 4.86 -6.18 -17.14
C SER A 64 5.85 -5.19 -16.52
N HIS A 65 7.14 -5.53 -16.42
CA HIS A 65 8.17 -4.73 -15.74
C HIS A 65 7.84 -4.40 -14.28
N ALA A 66 7.06 -5.26 -13.63
CA ALA A 66 6.57 -5.13 -12.26
C ALA A 66 7.47 -5.86 -11.23
N LEU A 67 8.70 -6.22 -11.60
CA LEU A 67 9.70 -6.84 -10.72
C LEU A 67 10.88 -5.90 -10.50
N GLN A 68 11.30 -5.78 -9.25
CA GLN A 68 12.41 -4.93 -8.82
C GLN A 68 13.30 -5.70 -7.83
N GLY A 69 14.56 -5.32 -7.75
CA GLY A 69 15.49 -5.80 -6.73
C GLY A 69 15.67 -4.76 -5.62
N TYR A 70 16.30 -5.20 -4.52
CA TYR A 70 16.81 -4.30 -3.50
C TYR A 70 18.31 -4.46 -3.35
N ALA A 71 19.00 -3.35 -3.15
CA ALA A 71 20.42 -3.32 -2.84
C ALA A 71 20.66 -2.54 -1.55
N LEU A 72 21.66 -2.99 -0.78
CA LEU A 72 22.19 -2.25 0.36
C LEU A 72 23.60 -1.79 0.02
N ASN A 73 23.84 -0.48 0.03
CA ASN A 73 25.15 0.10 -0.33
C ASN A 73 25.68 -0.42 -1.68
N GLY A 74 24.80 -0.56 -2.67
CA GLY A 74 25.12 -1.08 -4.01
C GLY A 74 25.25 -2.61 -4.09
N VAL A 75 25.18 -3.35 -2.98
CA VAL A 75 25.21 -4.81 -2.97
C VAL A 75 23.79 -5.37 -3.08
N PRO A 76 23.44 -6.11 -4.15
CA PRO A 76 22.12 -6.71 -4.31
C PRO A 76 21.82 -7.73 -3.21
N LEU A 77 20.60 -7.68 -2.67
CA LEU A 77 20.07 -8.67 -1.76
C LEU A 77 19.41 -9.83 -2.53
N PRO A 78 19.34 -11.05 -1.96
CA PRO A 78 18.70 -12.21 -2.59
C PRO A 78 17.16 -12.16 -2.49
N ILE A 79 16.59 -11.00 -2.77
CA ILE A 79 15.15 -10.74 -2.75
C ILE A 79 14.74 -9.99 -4.03
N LEU A 80 13.52 -10.23 -4.48
CA LEU A 80 12.86 -9.49 -5.54
C LEU A 80 11.50 -9.03 -5.04
N LEU A 81 11.12 -7.81 -5.35
CA LEU A 81 9.81 -7.27 -5.05
C LEU A 81 8.98 -7.24 -6.33
N GLY A 82 7.82 -7.92 -6.31
CA GLY A 82 6.77 -7.75 -7.29
C GLY A 82 5.81 -6.67 -6.84
N GLN A 83 5.57 -5.64 -7.65
CA GLN A 83 4.60 -4.59 -7.37
C GLN A 83 3.69 -4.34 -8.56
N ASN A 84 2.42 -4.71 -8.44
CA ASN A 84 1.40 -4.38 -9.43
C ASN A 84 0.09 -4.03 -8.71
N PRO A 85 -0.08 -2.78 -8.26
CA PRO A 85 -1.19 -2.38 -7.39
C PRO A 85 -2.58 -2.56 -8.02
N GLU A 86 -2.66 -2.52 -9.35
CA GLU A 86 -3.91 -2.71 -10.08
C GLU A 86 -4.38 -4.16 -10.11
N GLN A 87 -3.46 -5.13 -10.01
CA GLN A 87 -3.78 -6.55 -10.20
C GLN A 87 -3.43 -7.45 -9.01
N SER A 88 -2.32 -7.23 -8.32
CA SER A 88 -1.85 -8.11 -7.24
C SER A 88 -1.44 -7.40 -5.97
N GLY A 89 -1.11 -6.11 -6.01
CA GLY A 89 -0.36 -5.45 -4.95
C GLY A 89 1.10 -5.88 -4.88
N ALA A 90 1.67 -5.82 -3.68
CA ALA A 90 3.07 -6.13 -3.42
C ALA A 90 3.28 -7.56 -2.91
N ILE A 91 4.29 -8.24 -3.47
CA ILE A 91 4.72 -9.58 -3.10
C ILE A 91 6.25 -9.58 -3.02
N LEU A 92 6.79 -9.97 -1.86
CA LEU A 92 8.23 -10.18 -1.72
C LEU A 92 8.58 -11.61 -2.10
N PHE A 93 9.46 -11.80 -3.06
CA PHE A 93 10.11 -13.07 -3.33
C PHE A 93 11.45 -13.09 -2.60
N ALA A 94 11.69 -14.11 -1.79
CA ALA A 94 12.97 -14.27 -1.11
C ALA A 94 13.52 -15.68 -1.33
N LYS A 95 14.84 -15.77 -1.46
CA LYS A 95 15.56 -17.03 -1.61
C LYS A 95 16.25 -17.38 -0.29
N HIS A 96 15.94 -18.55 0.24
CA HIS A 96 16.58 -19.12 1.43
C HIS A 96 16.96 -20.57 1.15
N ASP A 97 18.20 -20.96 1.46
CA ASP A 97 18.75 -22.31 1.22
C ASP A 97 18.47 -22.86 -0.19
N GLY A 98 18.59 -21.98 -1.20
CA GLY A 98 18.36 -22.36 -2.59
C GLY A 98 16.90 -22.32 -3.04
N ILE A 99 15.95 -22.26 -2.11
CA ILE A 99 14.51 -22.35 -2.36
C ILE A 99 13.89 -20.95 -2.38
N TRP A 100 13.12 -20.66 -3.42
CA TRP A 100 12.34 -19.44 -3.50
C TRP A 100 10.97 -19.60 -2.84
N GLN A 101 10.60 -18.60 -2.04
CA GLN A 101 9.27 -18.44 -1.49
C GLN A 101 8.72 -17.07 -1.87
N ALA A 102 7.40 -17.00 -2.05
CA ALA A 102 6.67 -15.75 -2.17
C ALA A 102 6.01 -15.41 -0.84
N TYR A 103 6.14 -14.17 -0.43
CA TYR A 103 5.54 -13.59 0.77
C TYR A 103 4.63 -12.45 0.31
N PRO A 104 3.34 -12.74 0.08
CA PRO A 104 2.36 -11.71 -0.23
C PRO A 104 2.33 -10.69 0.90
N ILE A 105 2.16 -9.40 0.57
CA ILE A 105 2.04 -8.33 1.56
C ILE A 105 0.55 -7.98 1.72
N ALA A 106 -0.06 -7.42 0.67
CA ALA A 106 -1.51 -7.24 0.59
C ALA A 106 -1.97 -6.99 -0.85
N ASP A 107 -3.21 -7.37 -1.16
CA ASP A 107 -3.82 -7.09 -2.46
C ASP A 107 -3.86 -5.58 -2.72
N GLY A 108 -3.36 -5.15 -3.87
CA GLY A 108 -3.28 -3.75 -4.29
C GLY A 108 -2.33 -2.85 -3.48
N SER A 109 -1.54 -3.41 -2.57
CA SER A 109 -0.55 -2.66 -1.81
C SER A 109 0.64 -2.17 -2.64
N VAL A 110 1.31 -1.13 -2.15
CA VAL A 110 2.60 -0.60 -2.63
C VAL A 110 3.60 -0.55 -1.48
N VAL A 111 4.83 -1.02 -1.67
CA VAL A 111 5.92 -0.81 -0.72
C VAL A 111 6.41 0.63 -0.82
N LEU A 112 6.37 1.33 0.30
CA LEU A 112 6.76 2.74 0.44
C LEU A 112 8.22 2.90 0.83
N ALA A 113 8.74 1.99 1.65
CA ALA A 113 10.13 2.01 2.11
C ALA A 113 10.57 0.62 2.55
N ALA A 114 11.85 0.33 2.34
CA ALA A 114 12.47 -0.92 2.76
C ALA A 114 13.79 -0.63 3.47
N TYR A 115 14.07 -1.38 4.53
CA TYR A 115 15.26 -1.21 5.37
C TYR A 115 15.84 -2.56 5.74
N SER A 116 17.15 -2.64 5.94
CA SER A 116 17.82 -3.84 6.42
C SER A 116 18.89 -3.55 7.45
N THR A 117 19.15 -4.54 8.30
CA THR A 117 20.31 -4.57 9.18
C THR A 117 21.04 -5.91 8.98
N PRO A 118 22.10 -5.96 8.13
CA PRO A 118 22.78 -7.20 7.81
C PRO A 118 23.38 -7.90 9.03
N ALA A 119 23.92 -7.12 9.97
CA ALA A 119 24.52 -7.65 11.20
C ALA A 119 23.55 -8.46 12.06
N PHE A 120 22.24 -8.21 11.93
CA PHE A 120 21.18 -8.93 12.65
C PHE A 120 20.27 -9.74 11.73
N ASN A 121 20.63 -9.88 10.44
CA ASN A 121 19.89 -10.64 9.42
C ASN A 121 18.39 -10.29 9.36
N ARG A 122 18.06 -8.99 9.40
CA ARG A 122 16.68 -8.49 9.37
C ARG A 122 16.40 -7.57 8.20
N VAL A 123 15.13 -7.57 7.78
CA VAL A 123 14.58 -6.64 6.79
C VAL A 123 13.21 -6.17 7.26
N THR A 124 12.87 -4.92 6.95
CA THR A 124 11.56 -4.32 7.25
C THR A 124 11.07 -3.57 6.03
N LEU A 125 9.88 -3.91 5.54
CA LEU A 125 9.22 -3.24 4.43
C LEU A 125 7.93 -2.62 4.96
N PHE A 126 7.76 -1.33 4.71
CA PHE A 126 6.52 -0.60 4.98
C PHE A 126 5.73 -0.49 3.69
N ALA A 127 4.47 -0.91 3.71
CA ALA A 127 3.60 -0.93 2.55
C ALA A 127 2.23 -0.32 2.86
N THR A 128 1.50 0.00 1.80
CA THR A 128 0.11 0.45 1.90
C THR A 128 -0.83 -0.69 2.27
N GLY A 129 -1.91 -0.37 2.99
CA GLY A 129 -2.98 -1.32 3.30
C GLY A 129 -4.02 -1.43 2.18
N GLY A 130 -3.78 -2.25 1.16
CA GLY A 130 -4.83 -2.66 0.22
C GLY A 130 -4.92 -1.90 -1.11
N ARG A 131 -5.89 -2.28 -1.95
CA ARG A 131 -6.19 -1.75 -3.30
C ARG A 131 -6.89 -0.39 -3.31
N GLU A 132 -7.36 0.13 -2.18
CA GLU A 132 -8.10 1.39 -2.07
C GLU A 132 -7.29 2.50 -1.38
N GLY A 133 -6.02 2.63 -1.76
CA GLY A 133 -5.10 3.56 -1.11
C GLY A 133 -4.59 3.01 0.22
N LEU A 134 -4.08 3.89 1.09
CA LEU A 134 -3.35 3.46 2.29
C LEU A 134 -4.22 2.86 3.42
N GLY A 135 -5.49 2.51 3.22
CA GLY A 135 -6.34 1.99 4.30
C GLY A 135 -6.40 2.95 5.50
N ASN A 136 -6.36 2.45 6.73
CA ASN A 136 -6.14 3.26 7.95
C ASN A 136 -4.83 2.88 8.66
N ASP A 137 -3.94 2.18 7.96
CA ASP A 137 -2.72 1.64 8.51
C ASP A 137 -1.64 1.42 7.43
N TYR A 138 -0.39 1.39 7.86
CA TYR A 138 0.66 0.72 7.10
C TYR A 138 0.66 -0.77 7.44
N LEU A 139 0.93 -1.59 6.44
CA LEU A 139 1.37 -2.97 6.64
C LEU A 139 2.90 -3.01 6.71
N VAL A 140 3.42 -3.70 7.72
CA VAL A 140 4.85 -3.82 7.96
C VAL A 140 5.24 -5.28 7.83
N LEU A 141 5.88 -5.65 6.72
CA LEU A 141 6.47 -6.97 6.53
C LEU A 141 7.86 -6.99 7.18
N GLN A 142 8.11 -7.99 8.01
CA GLN A 142 9.34 -8.13 8.76
C GLN A 142 9.96 -9.49 8.47
N GLY A 143 11.18 -9.48 7.93
CA GLY A 143 11.97 -10.69 7.73
C GLY A 143 13.09 -10.81 8.77
N LYS A 144 13.39 -12.04 9.16
CA LYS A 144 14.53 -12.38 10.03
C LYS A 144 15.19 -13.68 9.56
N ASN A 145 16.28 -14.07 10.23
CA ASN A 145 16.95 -15.36 10.02
C ASN A 145 17.34 -15.59 8.54
N GLN A 146 17.96 -14.57 7.92
CA GLN A 146 18.40 -14.64 6.51
C GLN A 146 17.26 -14.94 5.54
N PHE A 147 16.12 -14.27 5.75
CA PHE A 147 14.91 -14.39 4.94
C PHE A 147 14.21 -15.77 5.01
N SER A 148 14.49 -16.58 6.05
CA SER A 148 13.76 -17.83 6.25
C SER A 148 12.39 -17.63 6.91
N GLU A 149 12.24 -16.57 7.70
CA GLU A 149 11.05 -16.28 8.48
C GLU A 149 10.56 -14.86 8.22
N PHE A 150 9.25 -14.74 7.96
CA PHE A 150 8.56 -13.47 7.81
C PHE A 150 7.33 -13.39 8.69
N GLY A 151 6.98 -12.18 9.09
CA GLY A 151 5.74 -11.87 9.79
C GLY A 151 5.27 -10.47 9.45
N CYS A 152 4.01 -10.17 9.76
CA CYS A 152 3.44 -8.86 9.52
C CYS A 152 2.94 -8.21 10.80
N ALA A 153 3.06 -6.90 10.83
CA ALA A 153 2.44 -6.03 11.82
C ALA A 153 1.69 -4.91 11.08
N THR A 154 0.77 -4.26 11.79
CA THR A 154 0.07 -3.07 11.32
C THR A 154 0.53 -1.85 12.12
N VAL A 155 0.53 -0.69 11.48
CA VAL A 155 0.78 0.60 12.12
C VAL A 155 -0.36 1.53 11.76
N HIS A 156 -1.28 1.74 12.69
CA HIS A 156 -2.45 2.58 12.47
C HIS A 156 -2.06 4.05 12.26
N PHE A 157 -2.74 4.73 11.37
CA PHE A 157 -2.58 6.17 11.23
C PHE A 157 -3.17 6.92 12.43
N PRO A 158 -2.79 8.19 12.62
CA PRO A 158 -3.41 9.04 13.62
C PRO A 158 -4.92 9.13 13.35
N ALA A 159 -5.73 9.00 14.39
CA ALA A 159 -7.20 8.93 14.28
C ALA A 159 -7.81 10.23 13.70
N GLU A 160 -7.10 11.36 13.85
CA GLU A 160 -7.52 12.65 13.30
C GLU A 160 -7.36 12.76 11.78
N LEU A 161 -6.67 11.81 11.13
CA LEU A 161 -6.56 11.78 9.67
C LEU A 161 -7.77 11.04 9.09
N ASP A 162 -8.83 11.79 8.82
CA ASP A 162 -10.05 11.30 8.17
C ASP A 162 -9.74 10.87 6.71
N ARG A 163 -10.27 9.73 6.26
CA ARG A 163 -9.95 9.17 4.93
C ARG A 163 -11.17 8.78 4.13
N PRO A 164 -11.39 9.45 2.99
CA PRO A 164 -11.54 8.71 1.73
C PRO A 164 -11.04 9.50 0.50
N ASP A 165 -9.90 9.10 -0.10
CA ASP A 165 -9.52 9.15 -1.53
C ASP A 165 -8.00 9.25 -1.75
N TRP A 166 -7.58 8.92 -2.98
CA TRP A 166 -6.20 8.81 -3.48
C TRP A 166 -5.42 10.15 -3.54
N SER A 167 -5.87 11.20 -2.85
CA SER A 167 -5.30 12.55 -2.91
C SER A 167 -3.96 12.73 -2.17
N ASN A 168 -3.19 11.65 -1.96
CA ASN A 168 -1.91 11.66 -1.24
C ASN A 168 -1.99 12.21 0.20
N ARG A 169 -3.19 12.23 0.80
CA ARG A 169 -3.40 12.67 2.20
C ARG A 169 -3.18 11.53 3.17
N TYR A 170 -1.98 10.95 3.12
CA TYR A 170 -1.53 9.96 4.08
C TYR A 170 -0.25 10.45 4.77
N PRO A 171 0.07 9.96 5.98
CA PRO A 171 1.35 10.30 6.56
C PRO A 171 2.47 9.70 5.69
N GLY A 172 3.32 10.50 5.06
CA GLY A 172 4.50 10.02 4.35
C GLY A 172 5.54 9.51 5.34
N LEU A 173 6.22 8.41 5.02
CA LEU A 173 7.34 7.91 5.83
C LEU A 173 8.54 8.86 5.69
N HIS A 174 9.13 9.27 6.81
CA HIS A 174 10.19 10.28 6.81
C HIS A 174 11.48 9.85 7.50
N ASP A 175 11.39 9.04 8.56
CA ASP A 175 12.54 8.45 9.22
C ASP A 175 12.13 7.13 9.88
N PHE A 176 13.04 6.17 9.92
CA PHE A 176 12.86 4.91 10.59
C PHE A 176 14.21 4.38 11.04
N ASN A 177 14.30 4.03 12.32
CA ASN A 177 15.44 3.26 12.82
C ASN A 177 15.13 2.50 14.10
N MET A 178 15.94 1.48 14.39
CA MET A 178 15.91 0.71 15.62
C MET A 178 17.31 0.53 16.19
N ASP A 179 17.40 0.24 17.48
CA ASP A 179 18.63 -0.21 18.11
C ASP A 179 18.76 -1.75 18.09
N THR A 180 19.87 -2.26 18.63
CA THR A 180 20.18 -3.69 18.71
C THR A 180 19.26 -4.48 19.64
N GLN A 181 18.41 -3.81 20.43
CA GLN A 181 17.42 -4.44 21.30
C GLN A 181 16.04 -4.49 20.62
N GLY A 182 15.91 -3.97 19.40
CA GLY A 182 14.65 -3.91 18.68
C GLY A 182 13.75 -2.75 19.12
N ARG A 183 14.30 -1.76 19.84
CA ARG A 183 13.58 -0.54 20.21
C ARG A 183 13.75 0.48 19.10
N GLY A 184 12.64 0.95 18.55
CA GLY A 184 12.65 1.72 17.32
C GLY A 184 11.68 2.88 17.31
N THR A 185 11.86 3.74 16.33
CA THR A 185 10.95 4.84 16.02
C THR A 185 10.66 4.86 14.53
N LEU A 186 9.41 5.16 14.20
CA LEU A 186 8.98 5.54 12.86
C LEU A 186 8.47 6.98 12.94
N ILE A 187 8.96 7.84 12.06
CA ILE A 187 8.52 9.23 11.91
C ILE A 187 7.79 9.36 10.58
N THR A 188 6.60 9.93 10.66
CA THR A 188 5.77 10.19 9.48
C THR A 188 5.24 11.62 9.51
N ALA A 189 4.70 12.11 8.39
CA ALA A 189 4.07 13.42 8.35
C ALA A 189 2.96 13.50 7.31
N ALA A 190 1.88 14.18 7.63
CA ALA A 190 0.78 14.45 6.71
C ALA A 190 0.52 15.96 6.65
N ASN A 191 0.07 16.44 5.50
CA ASN A 191 -0.53 17.77 5.41
C ASN A 191 -2.01 17.65 5.79
N VAL A 192 -2.44 18.44 6.77
CA VAL A 192 -3.81 18.49 7.28
C VAL A 192 -4.40 19.84 6.91
N THR A 193 -5.55 19.83 6.23
CA THR A 193 -6.27 21.05 5.90
C THR A 193 -7.02 21.55 7.13
N ALA A 194 -6.67 22.76 7.60
CA ALA A 194 -7.36 23.45 8.69
C ALA A 194 -7.90 24.79 8.17
N GLY A 195 -9.19 24.81 7.80
CA GLY A 195 -9.79 25.96 7.11
C GLY A 195 -9.21 26.13 5.70
N ASN A 196 -8.66 27.31 5.40
CA ASN A 196 -8.06 27.63 4.10
C ASN A 196 -6.53 27.37 4.05
N ALA A 197 -5.94 26.76 5.08
CA ALA A 197 -4.50 26.51 5.17
C ALA A 197 -4.20 25.01 5.27
N GLU A 198 -3.13 24.58 4.61
CA GLU A 198 -2.51 23.26 4.84
C GLU A 198 -1.41 23.39 5.89
N VAL A 199 -1.53 22.61 6.96
CA VAL A 199 -0.54 22.53 8.04
C VAL A 199 0.11 21.17 8.01
N LYS A 200 1.44 21.13 8.00
CA LYS A 200 2.18 19.86 8.09
C LYS A 200 2.23 19.37 9.54
N HIS A 201 1.64 18.22 9.80
CA HIS A 201 1.67 17.53 11.08
C HIS A 201 2.72 16.41 11.06
N TRP A 202 3.50 16.30 12.13
CA TRP A 202 4.49 15.25 12.31
C TRP A 202 3.99 14.22 13.31
N TYR A 203 4.26 12.95 13.07
CA TYR A 203 3.84 11.85 13.94
C TYR A 203 5.02 10.95 14.24
N GLN A 204 5.06 10.44 15.47
CA GLN A 204 6.04 9.45 15.90
C GLN A 204 5.33 8.21 16.45
N TYR A 205 5.83 7.07 16.03
CA TYR A 205 5.48 5.75 16.52
C TYR A 205 6.70 5.12 17.19
N VAL A 206 6.46 4.27 18.18
CA VAL A 206 7.51 3.54 18.90
C VAL A 206 7.23 2.05 18.84
N THR A 207 8.29 1.27 18.70
CA THR A 207 8.26 -0.19 18.90
C THR A 207 9.33 -0.58 19.89
N ASN A 208 9.12 -1.69 20.61
CA ASN A 208 10.08 -2.25 21.56
C ASN A 208 10.39 -3.73 21.28
N ASP A 209 9.93 -4.26 20.14
CA ASP A 209 9.93 -5.70 19.87
C ASP A 209 10.29 -6.04 18.43
N TRP A 210 11.18 -5.24 17.83
CA TRP A 210 11.57 -5.30 16.42
C TRP A 210 10.44 -4.96 15.45
N GLY A 211 9.45 -4.16 15.87
CA GLY A 211 8.33 -3.70 15.05
C GLY A 211 7.20 -4.71 14.91
N ARG A 212 7.17 -5.75 15.75
CA ARG A 212 6.03 -6.70 15.81
C ARG A 212 4.80 -6.02 16.40
N SER A 213 4.99 -5.03 17.25
CA SER A 213 3.97 -4.11 17.73
C SER A 213 4.46 -2.67 17.65
N TRP A 214 3.50 -1.76 17.53
CA TRP A 214 3.73 -0.33 17.45
C TRP A 214 2.77 0.42 18.36
N SER A 215 3.24 1.53 18.93
CA SER A 215 2.39 2.45 19.68
C SER A 215 1.37 3.14 18.78
N GLU A 216 0.38 3.79 19.38
CA GLU A 216 -0.38 4.83 18.69
C GLU A 216 0.53 5.98 18.25
N ALA A 217 0.02 6.77 17.29
CA ALA A 217 0.71 7.93 16.78
C ALA A 217 0.78 9.04 17.85
N ARG A 218 1.98 9.52 18.13
CA ARG A 218 2.18 10.74 18.92
C ARG A 218 2.39 11.93 17.99
N ASN A 219 1.47 12.89 18.01
CA ASN A 219 1.60 14.14 17.28
C ASN A 219 2.77 14.99 17.82
N LEU A 220 3.59 15.53 16.91
CA LEU A 220 4.77 16.33 17.18
C LEU A 220 4.65 17.71 16.52
N LYS A 221 5.18 18.73 17.20
CA LYS A 221 5.20 20.11 16.69
C LYS A 221 6.15 20.31 15.48
N ALA A 222 7.17 19.47 15.36
CA ALA A 222 8.18 19.52 14.30
C ALA A 222 8.82 18.14 14.09
N LYS A 223 9.54 17.96 12.98
CA LYS A 223 10.34 16.74 12.75
C LYS A 223 11.38 16.63 13.88
N PRO A 224 11.46 15.49 14.58
CA PRO A 224 12.56 15.25 15.52
C PRO A 224 13.87 15.06 14.75
N ALA A 225 15.00 15.18 15.44
CA ALA A 225 16.29 14.76 14.87
C ALA A 225 16.24 13.27 14.51
N ASP A 226 16.92 12.90 13.42
CA ASP A 226 16.97 11.52 12.96
C ASP A 226 17.58 10.63 14.05
N LYS A 227 16.92 9.51 14.33
CA LYS A 227 17.36 8.63 15.42
C LYS A 227 18.51 7.74 14.92
N PRO A 228 19.66 7.70 15.61
CA PRO A 228 20.70 6.74 15.27
C PRO A 228 20.18 5.32 15.50
N GLY A 229 20.60 4.39 14.65
CA GLY A 229 20.27 2.99 14.79
C GLY A 229 20.95 2.13 13.74
N ILE A 230 20.54 0.87 13.69
CA ILE A 230 21.23 -0.20 12.95
C ILE A 230 20.55 -0.56 11.62
N PHE A 231 19.40 0.03 11.32
CA PHE A 231 18.73 -0.16 10.04
C PHE A 231 19.23 0.86 9.02
N HIS A 232 19.47 0.37 7.81
CA HIS A 232 19.88 1.16 6.67
C HIS A 232 18.81 1.06 5.58
N PRO A 233 18.49 2.18 4.90
CA PRO A 233 17.55 2.15 3.79
C PRO A 233 18.08 1.28 2.66
N LEU A 234 17.19 0.49 2.07
CA LEU A 234 17.46 -0.27 0.86
C LEU A 234 17.16 0.60 -0.36
N GLN A 235 18.03 0.51 -1.36
CA GLN A 235 17.82 1.13 -2.65
C GLN A 235 17.08 0.15 -3.55
N GLU A 236 15.97 0.60 -4.13
CA GLU A 236 15.31 -0.12 -5.20
C GLU A 236 16.17 -0.08 -6.47
N THR A 237 16.35 -1.23 -7.10
CA THR A 237 17.16 -1.37 -8.31
C THR A 237 16.40 -2.20 -9.35
N PRO A 238 16.79 -2.15 -10.64
CA PRO A 238 16.37 -3.17 -11.57
C PRO A 238 16.67 -4.58 -11.03
N PRO A 239 15.83 -5.59 -11.34
CA PRO A 239 16.06 -6.95 -10.88
C PRO A 239 17.36 -7.47 -11.48
N SER A 240 18.23 -8.05 -10.65
CA SER A 240 19.48 -8.60 -11.16
C SER A 240 19.19 -9.79 -12.10
N PRO A 241 19.80 -9.88 -13.30
CA PRO A 241 19.49 -10.93 -14.26
C PRO A 241 19.65 -12.35 -13.69
N TRP A 242 20.67 -12.58 -12.86
CA TRP A 242 20.90 -13.90 -12.24
C TRP A 242 19.83 -14.23 -11.19
N LEU A 243 19.36 -13.26 -10.41
CA LEU A 243 18.27 -13.45 -9.45
C LEU A 243 16.96 -13.76 -10.16
N LEU A 244 16.64 -12.97 -11.19
CA LEU A 244 15.44 -13.16 -11.99
C LEU A 244 15.44 -14.52 -12.67
N ASN A 245 16.56 -14.90 -13.30
CA ASN A 245 16.70 -16.23 -13.93
C ASN A 245 16.57 -17.35 -12.90
N SER A 246 17.12 -17.19 -11.69
CA SER A 246 16.98 -18.18 -10.62
C SER A 246 15.53 -18.29 -10.11
N LEU A 247 14.76 -17.20 -10.12
CA LEU A 247 13.35 -17.20 -9.70
C LEU A 247 12.44 -17.81 -10.79
N LEU A 248 12.77 -17.60 -12.07
CA LEU A 248 12.00 -18.12 -13.20
C LEU A 248 12.25 -19.62 -13.45
N ASN A 249 13.47 -20.09 -13.21
CA ASN A 249 13.90 -21.47 -13.41
C ASN A 249 13.91 -22.23 -12.07
N LEU A 250 12.76 -22.31 -11.41
CA LEU A 250 12.59 -23.11 -10.20
C LEU A 250 12.76 -24.59 -10.56
N HIS A 251 13.91 -25.17 -10.20
CA HIS A 251 14.18 -26.60 -10.30
C HIS A 251 13.77 -27.32 -9.02
#